data_AF-A0A2Z4MAZ2-F1
#
_entry.id   AF-A0A2Z4MAZ2-F1
#
_cell.length_a   1.000
_cell.length_b   1.000
_cell.length_c   1.000
_cell.angle_alpha   90.00
_cell.angle_beta   90.00
_cell.angle_gamma   90.00
#
_symmetry.space_group_name_H-M   'P 1'
#
loop_
_entity.id
_entity.type
_entity.pdbx_description
1 polymer ?
#
loop_
_entity_poly.entity_id
_entity_poly.type
_entity_poly.pdbx_seq_one_letter_code
_entity_poly.pdbx_strand_id
1 'polypeptide(L)'
;MNQSEPNIYEQYIAYLKTTQTNRSSRSVKSEAFSSEYNLNGIHFEQSSKQTEKFEKHRILPEHAGEMYVSSNILYLTFQEHKLAHFYRYLSFQDKGDLIAYKLMSGQTEEGRQLMSSYAGKIGGVISGKKNKAQNKLFFNKLWQKEFGYKDAGKRNVSTGFLASLNDKISKENPSLRKRAVKLGAKARIEKQKKSLSGLFDSKKRVQRKGNLVRWGIVINGVCLPFKKLSSDFIDYYIEYGNPFKK
;
A
#
# COMPACT_ATOMS: atom_id res chain seq x y z
N MET A 1 -16.73 39.74 23.88
CA MET A 1 -16.39 38.34 24.20
C MET A 1 -14.91 38.32 24.54
N ASN A 2 -14.55 38.14 25.81
CA ASN A 2 -13.15 38.01 26.21
C ASN A 2 -12.64 36.66 25.73
N GLN A 3 -11.72 36.67 24.77
CA GLN A 3 -10.96 35.46 24.45
C GLN A 3 -10.05 35.20 25.64
N SER A 4 -10.31 34.12 26.39
CA SER A 4 -9.41 33.66 27.43
C SER A 4 -8.07 33.30 26.79
N GLU A 5 -6.97 33.66 27.44
CA GLU A 5 -5.64 33.28 26.96
C GLU A 5 -5.53 31.75 26.82
N PRO A 6 -4.86 31.26 25.77
CA PRO A 6 -4.72 29.83 25.53
C PRO A 6 -3.89 29.18 26.65
N ASN A 7 -4.31 28.00 27.10
CA ASN A 7 -3.60 27.28 28.15
C ASN A 7 -2.23 26.76 27.66
N ILE A 8 -1.35 26.38 28.58
CA ILE A 8 0.02 25.95 28.26
C ILE A 8 0.06 24.75 27.29
N TYR A 9 -0.92 23.85 27.35
CA TYR A 9 -1.02 22.75 26.40
C TYR A 9 -1.40 23.22 25.00
N GLU A 10 -2.36 24.13 24.87
CA GLU A 10 -2.74 24.71 23.57
C GLU A 10 -1.58 25.45 22.91
N GLN A 11 -0.79 26.18 23.70
CA GLN A 11 0.44 26.83 23.24
C GLN A 11 1.46 25.79 22.73
N TYR A 12 1.66 24.70 23.47
CA TYR A 12 2.56 23.62 23.07
C TYR A 12 2.08 22.91 21.79
N ILE A 13 0.77 22.69 21.65
CA ILE A 13 0.19 22.09 20.45
C ILE A 13 0.31 23.02 19.23
N ALA A 14 0.14 24.33 19.41
CA ALA A 14 0.40 25.30 18.35
C ALA A 14 1.86 25.26 17.89
N TYR A 15 2.81 25.17 18.83
CA TYR A 15 4.23 24.98 18.54
C TYR A 15 4.51 23.67 17.78
N LEU A 16 3.88 22.55 18.17
CA LEU A 16 4.04 21.28 17.47
C LEU A 16 3.48 21.30 16.03
N LYS A 17 2.37 22.01 15.79
CA LYS A 17 1.79 22.17 14.45
C LYS A 17 2.68 22.99 13.52
N THR A 18 3.28 24.08 14.01
CA THR A 18 4.18 24.91 13.21
C THR A 18 5.47 24.16 12.88
N THR A 19 6.05 23.43 13.84
CA THR A 19 7.25 22.63 13.62
C THR A 19 7.02 21.48 12.63
N GLN A 20 5.89 20.77 12.69
CA GLN A 20 5.54 19.74 11.69
C GLN A 20 5.45 20.32 10.27
N THR A 21 4.80 21.48 10.12
CA THR A 21 4.66 22.13 8.81
C THR A 21 6.03 22.50 8.22
N ASN A 22 6.96 22.96 9.07
CA ASN A 22 8.34 23.25 8.69
C ASN A 22 9.16 22.00 8.36
N ARG A 23 8.92 20.86 9.02
CA ARG A 23 9.56 19.58 8.70
C ARG A 23 9.10 19.06 7.35
N SER A 24 7.79 19.11 7.07
CA SER A 24 7.22 18.69 5.79
C SER A 24 7.75 19.51 4.62
N SER A 25 7.94 20.82 4.78
CA SER A 25 8.48 21.68 3.71
C SER A 25 9.97 21.48 3.45
N ARG A 26 10.76 21.10 4.47
CA ARG A 26 12.19 20.75 4.30
C ARG A 26 12.42 19.39 3.63
N SER A 27 11.60 18.39 3.96
CA SER A 27 11.69 17.04 3.37
C SER A 27 11.58 17.04 1.85
N VAL A 28 10.91 18.03 1.25
CA VAL A 28 10.74 18.13 -0.21
C VAL A 28 11.95 18.77 -0.89
N LYS A 29 12.80 19.50 -0.16
CA LYS A 29 13.95 20.24 -0.73
C LYS A 29 15.28 19.48 -0.69
N SER A 30 15.39 18.37 0.04
CA SER A 30 16.65 17.63 0.21
C SER A 30 16.97 16.60 -0.88
N GLU A 31 16.18 16.49 -1.96
CA GLU A 31 16.42 15.52 -3.05
C GLU A 31 17.24 16.08 -4.24
N ALA A 32 17.71 17.33 -4.20
CA ALA A 32 18.39 17.97 -5.33
C ALA A 32 19.88 18.34 -5.11
N PHE A 33 20.57 17.72 -4.16
CA PHE A 33 22.02 17.92 -3.99
C PHE A 33 22.78 16.65 -4.39
N SER A 34 22.98 16.47 -5.69
CA SER A 34 23.87 15.46 -6.26
C SER A 34 25.32 15.82 -5.94
N SER A 35 25.99 14.97 -5.17
CA SER A 35 27.37 15.11 -4.74
C SER A 35 28.34 14.61 -5.83
N GLU A 36 29.18 15.50 -6.34
CA GLU A 36 30.51 15.14 -6.88
C GLU A 36 31.58 15.82 -6.03
N TYR A 37 32.01 15.16 -4.95
CA TYR A 37 33.33 15.41 -4.37
C TYR A 37 33.93 14.09 -3.89
N ASN A 38 35.01 13.73 -4.56
CA ASN A 38 35.96 12.71 -4.18
C ASN A 38 37.12 13.46 -3.50
N LEU A 39 37.54 13.10 -2.28
CA LEU A 39 38.87 13.40 -1.73
C LEU A 39 39.08 12.69 -0.37
N ASN A 40 40.08 11.80 -0.38
CA ASN A 40 40.98 11.41 0.71
C ASN A 40 40.41 10.73 1.98
N GLY A 41 40.30 9.40 1.91
CA GLY A 41 41.02 8.51 2.84
C GLY A 41 40.71 8.55 4.34
N ILE A 42 39.63 9.20 4.78
CA ILE A 42 39.14 9.10 6.16
C ILE A 42 38.01 8.08 6.16
N HIS A 43 38.17 6.98 6.91
CA HIS A 43 37.09 6.04 7.21
C HIS A 43 36.02 6.78 8.04
N PHE A 44 35.09 7.44 7.36
CA PHE A 44 33.87 7.94 7.96
C PHE A 44 33.02 6.71 8.25
N GLU A 45 32.94 6.31 9.53
CA GLU A 45 31.92 5.37 9.95
C GLU A 45 30.59 5.89 9.42
N GLN A 46 29.96 5.11 8.54
CA GLN A 46 28.65 5.42 8.02
C GLN A 46 27.71 5.43 9.22
N SER A 47 27.50 6.62 9.79
CA SER A 47 26.42 6.95 10.70
C SER A 47 25.17 6.40 10.05
N SER A 48 24.72 5.24 10.55
CA SER A 48 23.52 4.59 10.07
C SER A 48 22.42 5.64 10.15
N LYS A 49 21.86 6.01 9.00
CA LYS A 49 20.89 7.09 8.89
C LYS A 49 19.67 6.70 9.73
N GLN A 50 19.65 7.10 10.99
CA GLN A 50 18.55 6.83 11.90
C GLN A 50 17.34 7.58 11.36
N THR A 51 16.41 6.84 10.76
CA THR A 51 15.12 7.40 10.37
C THR A 51 14.38 7.70 11.66
N GLU A 52 14.24 8.99 12.00
CA GLU A 52 13.42 9.42 13.14
C GLU A 52 12.04 8.79 13.04
N LYS A 53 11.65 8.02 14.06
CA LYS A 53 10.38 7.32 14.09
C LYS A 53 9.33 8.21 14.75
N PHE A 54 8.31 8.58 13.99
CA PHE A 54 7.19 9.35 14.50
C PHE A 54 6.10 8.46 15.10
N GLU A 55 5.47 8.99 16.14
CA GLU A 55 4.41 8.34 16.88
C GLU A 55 3.13 9.15 16.79
N LYS A 56 2.03 8.43 16.68
CA LYS A 56 0.71 9.04 16.62
C LYS A 56 0.27 9.45 18.03
N HIS A 57 0.09 10.75 18.25
CA HIS A 57 -0.51 11.33 19.44
C HIS A 57 -1.88 11.93 19.10
N ARG A 58 -2.86 11.81 20.01
CA ARG A 58 -4.14 12.50 19.89
C ARG A 58 -4.14 13.74 20.76
N ILE A 59 -4.53 14.89 20.21
CA ILE A 59 -4.54 16.17 20.96
C ILE A 59 -5.57 16.07 22.10
N LEU A 60 -6.74 15.54 21.82
CA LEU A 60 -7.78 15.24 22.80
C LEU A 60 -8.12 13.74 22.76
N PRO A 61 -8.23 13.07 23.92
CA PRO A 61 -8.44 11.64 23.99
C PRO A 61 -9.92 11.30 23.74
N GLU A 62 -10.20 10.05 23.37
CA GLU A 62 -11.55 9.60 23.01
C GLU A 62 -12.54 9.68 24.17
N HIS A 63 -12.08 9.39 25.39
CA HIS A 63 -12.92 9.49 26.58
C HIS A 63 -13.34 10.93 26.91
N ALA A 64 -12.72 11.94 26.29
CA ALA A 64 -13.14 13.33 26.37
C ALA A 64 -14.19 13.72 25.30
N GLY A 65 -14.72 12.74 24.55
CA GLY A 65 -15.84 12.93 23.62
C GLY A 65 -15.45 13.33 22.20
N GLU A 66 -14.16 13.36 21.86
CA GLU A 66 -13.72 13.74 20.52
C GLU A 66 -13.69 12.59 19.52
N MET A 67 -14.14 12.88 18.29
CA MET A 67 -14.07 11.96 17.17
C MET A 67 -12.65 11.76 16.65
N TYR A 68 -12.42 10.63 15.98
CA TYR A 68 -11.15 10.30 15.33
C TYR A 68 -10.94 11.07 14.01
N VAL A 69 -10.78 12.38 14.12
CA VAL A 69 -10.53 13.28 12.98
C VAL A 69 -9.02 13.52 12.80
N SER A 70 -8.57 13.66 11.54
CA SER A 70 -7.15 13.88 11.22
C SER A 70 -6.57 15.15 11.86
N SER A 71 -7.39 16.17 12.08
CA SER A 71 -7.01 17.42 12.75
C SER A 71 -6.70 17.26 14.24
N ASN A 72 -7.18 16.18 14.87
CA ASN A 72 -6.93 15.83 16.27
C ASN A 72 -5.70 14.88 16.42
N ILE A 73 -4.95 14.66 15.34
CA ILE A 73 -3.84 13.70 15.31
C ILE A 73 -2.54 14.44 14.98
N LEU A 74 -1.51 14.21 15.80
CA LEU A 74 -0.14 14.67 15.58
C LEU A 74 0.82 13.49 15.42
N TYR A 75 1.84 13.66 14.60
CA TYR A 75 2.97 12.74 14.47
C TYR A 75 4.18 13.35 15.16
N LEU A 76 4.50 12.83 16.34
CA LEU A 76 5.49 13.39 17.26
C LEU A 76 6.69 12.46 17.39
N THR A 77 7.88 13.00 17.63
CA THR A 77 8.99 12.17 18.09
C THR A 77 8.66 11.60 19.47
N PHE A 78 9.39 10.56 19.91
CA PHE A 78 9.16 9.98 21.24
C PHE A 78 9.25 11.03 22.36
N GLN A 79 10.24 11.93 22.27
CA GLN A 79 10.43 13.00 23.26
C GLN A 79 9.27 14.01 23.23
N GLU A 80 8.84 14.43 22.05
CA GLU A 80 7.68 15.32 21.88
C GLU A 80 6.39 14.67 22.41
N HIS A 81 6.19 13.37 22.16
CA HIS A 81 5.02 12.64 22.64
C HIS A 81 5.00 12.54 24.17
N LYS A 82 6.15 12.25 24.79
CA LYS A 82 6.31 12.24 26.24
C LYS A 82 5.96 13.61 26.83
N LEU A 83 6.50 14.69 26.26
CA LEU A 83 6.23 16.05 26.70
C LEU A 83 4.77 16.46 26.49
N ALA A 84 4.13 16.01 25.42
CA ALA A 84 2.71 16.26 25.18
C ALA A 84 1.85 15.73 26.34
N HIS A 85 2.09 14.49 26.80
CA HIS A 85 1.41 13.96 28.00
C HIS A 85 1.70 14.79 29.25
N PHE A 86 2.94 15.26 29.45
CA PHE A 86 3.28 16.11 30.59
C PHE A 86 2.52 17.45 30.57
N TYR A 87 2.51 18.17 29.44
CA TYR A 87 1.81 19.45 29.33
C TYR A 87 0.28 19.31 29.42
N ARG A 88 -0.28 18.20 28.93
CA ARG A 88 -1.69 17.87 29.14
C ARG A 88 -2.00 17.69 30.62
N TYR A 89 -1.18 16.93 31.34
CA TYR A 89 -1.35 16.76 32.78
C TYR A 89 -1.32 18.12 33.51
N LEU A 90 -0.38 19.00 33.16
CA LEU A 90 -0.33 20.34 33.76
C LEU A 90 -1.61 21.15 33.51
N SER A 91 -2.21 21.01 32.33
CA SER A 91 -3.38 21.80 31.92
C SER A 91 -4.70 21.25 32.45
N PHE A 92 -4.87 19.92 32.45
CA PHE A 92 -6.14 19.26 32.75
C PHE A 92 -6.13 18.44 34.05
N GLN A 93 -4.97 18.26 34.68
CA GLN A 93 -4.77 17.45 35.90
C GLN A 93 -5.25 16.00 35.76
N ASP A 94 -5.27 15.47 34.53
CA ASP A 94 -5.65 14.08 34.26
C ASP A 94 -4.55 13.11 34.69
N LYS A 95 -4.85 12.24 35.66
CA LYS A 95 -3.93 11.22 36.16
C LYS A 95 -3.47 10.25 35.08
N GLY A 96 -4.29 9.99 34.05
CA GLY A 96 -3.93 9.15 32.92
C GLY A 96 -2.71 9.69 32.15
N ASP A 97 -2.68 11.01 31.93
CA ASP A 97 -1.57 11.70 31.26
C ASP A 97 -0.28 11.66 32.11
N LEU A 98 -0.39 11.81 33.45
CA LEU A 98 0.76 11.65 34.34
C LEU A 98 1.32 10.23 34.33
N ILE A 99 0.45 9.22 34.34
CA ILE A 99 0.87 7.80 34.26
C ILE A 99 1.59 7.55 32.93
N ALA A 100 1.04 8.02 31.81
CA ALA A 100 1.67 7.90 30.50
C ALA A 100 3.05 8.57 30.46
N TYR A 101 3.15 9.81 30.96
CA TYR A 101 4.43 10.52 31.07
C TYR A 101 5.46 9.74 31.89
N LYS A 102 5.08 9.23 33.07
CA LYS A 102 5.98 8.45 33.94
C LYS A 102 6.44 7.15 33.27
N LEU A 103 5.53 6.43 32.62
CA LEU A 103 5.86 5.21 31.88
C LEU A 103 6.86 5.48 30.75
N MET A 104 6.70 6.61 30.05
CA MET A 104 7.59 7.00 28.95
C MET A 104 8.92 7.56 29.44
N SER A 105 8.96 8.21 30.61
CA SER A 105 10.17 8.84 31.15
C SER A 105 11.28 7.86 31.53
N GLY A 106 10.91 6.61 31.86
CA GLY A 106 11.87 5.55 32.19
C GLY A 106 12.33 4.70 31.01
N GLN A 107 11.93 5.03 29.78
CA GLN A 107 12.21 4.20 28.61
C GLN A 107 13.20 4.88 27.67
N THR A 108 14.19 4.12 27.20
CA THR A 108 14.98 4.49 26.02
C THR A 108 14.17 4.19 24.76
N GLU A 109 14.46 4.88 23.66
CA GLU A 109 13.78 4.64 22.39
C GLU A 109 13.96 3.18 21.93
N GLU A 110 15.19 2.65 22.05
CA GLU A 110 15.49 1.26 21.75
C GLU A 110 14.69 0.28 22.64
N GLY A 111 14.68 0.51 23.95
CA GLY A 111 13.93 -0.33 24.89
C GLY A 111 12.43 -0.36 24.57
N ARG A 112 11.87 0.78 24.15
CA ARG A 112 10.49 0.85 23.70
C ARG A 112 10.26 0.11 22.39
N GLN A 113 11.14 0.24 21.41
CA GLN A 113 11.00 -0.48 20.14
C GLN A 113 11.03 -1.99 20.36
N LEU A 114 11.91 -2.45 21.25
CA LEU A 114 12.00 -3.85 21.64
C LEU A 114 10.72 -4.31 22.37
N MET A 115 10.23 -3.51 23.31
CA MET A 115 8.96 -3.78 24.02
C MET A 115 7.77 -3.80 23.06
N SER A 116 7.66 -2.86 22.12
CA SER A 116 6.57 -2.81 21.14
C SER A 116 6.59 -4.03 20.22
N SER A 117 7.78 -4.47 19.80
CA SER A 117 7.95 -5.66 18.97
C SER A 117 7.57 -6.93 19.72
N TYR A 118 8.01 -7.03 20.97
CA TYR A 118 7.71 -8.15 21.86
C TYR A 118 6.21 -8.21 22.23
N ALA A 119 5.62 -7.09 22.64
CA ALA A 119 4.20 -6.97 22.96
C ALA A 119 3.33 -7.26 21.73
N GLY A 120 3.73 -6.82 20.53
CA GLY A 120 3.05 -7.16 19.28
C GLY A 120 3.07 -8.67 19.02
N LYS A 121 4.21 -9.34 19.27
CA LYS A 121 4.34 -10.79 19.12
C LYS A 121 3.43 -11.55 20.10
N ILE A 122 3.44 -11.18 21.38
CA ILE A 122 2.60 -11.82 22.40
C ILE A 122 1.12 -11.51 22.16
N GLY A 123 0.77 -10.23 22.03
CA GLY A 123 -0.60 -9.76 21.84
C GLY A 123 -1.22 -10.34 20.57
N GLY A 124 -0.46 -10.42 19.48
CA GLY A 124 -0.89 -11.06 18.24
C GLY A 124 -1.22 -12.55 18.43
N VAL A 125 -0.38 -13.29 19.15
CA VAL A 125 -0.63 -14.72 19.45
C VAL A 125 -1.86 -14.89 20.33
N ILE A 126 -1.99 -14.11 21.40
CA ILE A 126 -3.15 -14.19 22.32
C ILE A 126 -4.43 -13.81 21.58
N SER A 127 -4.44 -12.69 20.85
CA SER A 127 -5.60 -12.26 20.07
C SER A 127 -5.93 -13.29 18.99
N GLY A 128 -4.93 -13.90 18.35
CA GLY A 128 -5.12 -14.97 17.37
C GLY A 128 -5.80 -16.19 17.99
N LYS A 129 -5.33 -16.67 19.15
CA LYS A 129 -5.95 -17.77 19.91
C LYS A 129 -7.39 -17.44 20.30
N LYS A 130 -7.64 -16.23 20.81
CA LYS A 130 -8.99 -15.76 21.18
C LYS A 130 -9.93 -15.71 19.97
N ASN A 131 -9.48 -15.11 18.86
CA ASN A 131 -10.28 -15.01 17.63
C ASN A 131 -10.57 -16.39 17.03
N LYS A 132 -9.62 -17.33 17.13
CA LYS A 132 -9.80 -18.73 16.71
C LYS A 132 -10.83 -19.45 17.58
N ALA A 133 -10.70 -19.35 18.90
CA ALA A 133 -11.65 -19.96 19.85
C ALA A 133 -13.07 -19.41 19.70
N GLN A 134 -13.20 -18.11 19.42
CA GLN A 134 -14.49 -17.44 19.22
C GLN A 134 -15.02 -17.54 17.77
N ASN A 135 -14.29 -18.19 16.85
CA ASN A 135 -14.63 -18.27 15.44
C ASN A 135 -14.96 -16.89 14.81
N LYS A 136 -14.11 -15.89 15.08
CA LYS A 136 -14.24 -14.49 14.62
C LYS A 136 -13.23 -14.14 13.53
N LEU A 137 -13.51 -13.05 12.80
CA LEU A 137 -12.64 -12.49 11.76
C LEU A 137 -12.19 -13.58 10.76
N PHE A 138 -10.89 -13.69 10.51
CA PHE A 138 -10.30 -14.66 9.60
C PHE A 138 -10.71 -16.11 9.89
N PHE A 139 -11.06 -16.49 11.12
CA PHE A 139 -11.47 -17.86 11.42
C PHE A 139 -12.94 -18.15 11.06
N ASN A 140 -13.77 -17.10 10.95
CA ASN A 140 -15.18 -17.22 10.63
C ASN A 140 -15.40 -17.51 9.13
N LYS A 141 -16.18 -18.55 8.79
CA LYS A 141 -16.46 -18.92 7.39
C LYS A 141 -17.18 -17.83 6.58
N LEU A 142 -18.14 -17.11 7.19
CA LEU A 142 -18.85 -16.02 6.51
C LEU A 142 -17.89 -14.87 6.22
N TRP A 143 -17.06 -14.50 7.20
CA TRP A 143 -16.02 -13.49 7.01
C TRP A 143 -15.01 -13.91 5.94
N GLN A 144 -14.55 -15.16 5.92
CA GLN A 144 -13.66 -15.66 4.87
C GLN A 144 -14.30 -15.64 3.48
N LYS A 145 -15.61 -15.89 3.38
CA LYS A 145 -16.34 -15.75 2.13
C LYS A 145 -16.37 -14.28 1.71
N GLU A 146 -16.80 -13.41 2.61
CA GLU A 146 -16.99 -11.98 2.34
C GLU A 146 -15.68 -11.23 2.08
N PHE A 147 -14.62 -11.51 2.84
CA PHE A 147 -13.34 -10.79 2.84
C PHE A 147 -12.16 -11.60 2.30
N GLY A 148 -12.29 -12.92 2.16
CA GLY A 148 -11.20 -13.77 1.70
C GLY A 148 -10.79 -13.55 0.24
N TYR A 149 -9.67 -14.19 -0.12
CA TYR A 149 -8.99 -14.01 -1.41
C TYR A 149 -9.85 -14.38 -2.61
N LYS A 150 -10.77 -15.34 -2.45
CA LYS A 150 -11.64 -15.83 -3.54
C LYS A 150 -12.58 -14.75 -4.06
N ASP A 151 -13.10 -13.89 -3.19
CA ASP A 151 -14.00 -12.80 -3.58
C ASP A 151 -13.29 -11.45 -3.69
N ALA A 152 -11.99 -11.36 -3.38
CA ALA A 152 -11.21 -10.14 -3.56
C ALA A 152 -11.25 -9.64 -5.03
N GLY A 153 -11.23 -10.56 -6.00
CA GLY A 153 -11.40 -10.23 -7.41
C GLY A 153 -12.76 -9.61 -7.72
N LYS A 154 -13.85 -10.21 -7.20
CA LYS A 154 -15.20 -9.69 -7.39
C LYS A 154 -15.39 -8.33 -6.72
N ARG A 155 -14.89 -8.18 -5.49
CA ARG A 155 -14.92 -6.89 -4.77
C ARG A 155 -14.16 -5.81 -5.52
N ASN A 156 -12.97 -6.12 -6.04
CA ASN A 156 -12.20 -5.16 -6.84
C ASN A 156 -12.93 -4.72 -8.11
N VAL A 157 -13.66 -5.64 -8.75
CA VAL A 157 -14.50 -5.32 -9.91
C VAL A 157 -15.70 -4.48 -9.49
N SER A 158 -16.43 -4.87 -8.43
CA SER A 158 -17.65 -4.17 -8.00
C SER A 158 -17.38 -2.78 -7.41
N THR A 159 -16.28 -2.61 -6.68
CA THR A 159 -15.90 -1.31 -6.12
C THR A 159 -15.17 -0.43 -7.12
N GLY A 160 -14.73 -0.98 -8.26
CA GLY A 160 -13.87 -0.28 -9.20
C GLY A 160 -12.50 0.13 -8.63
N PHE A 161 -12.13 -0.37 -7.43
CA PHE A 161 -10.95 0.08 -6.70
C PHE A 161 -9.66 -0.07 -7.52
N LEU A 162 -9.46 -1.23 -8.17
CA LEU A 162 -8.29 -1.45 -9.01
C LEU A 162 -8.27 -0.56 -10.26
N ALA A 163 -9.44 -0.21 -10.81
CA ALA A 163 -9.51 0.69 -11.96
C ALA A 163 -9.08 2.11 -11.53
N SER A 164 -9.69 2.63 -10.47
CA SER A 164 -9.34 3.93 -9.87
C SER A 164 -7.86 4.01 -9.47
N LEU A 165 -7.32 2.96 -8.85
CA LEU A 165 -5.90 2.89 -8.49
C LEU A 165 -5.00 2.91 -9.74
N ASN A 166 -5.37 2.16 -10.79
CA ASN A 166 -4.62 2.18 -12.05
C ASN A 166 -4.66 3.56 -12.70
N ASP A 167 -5.79 4.26 -12.67
CA ASP A 167 -5.91 5.62 -13.20
C ASP A 167 -5.03 6.59 -12.42
N LYS A 168 -5.05 6.51 -11.09
CA LYS A 168 -4.19 7.32 -10.22
C LYS A 168 -2.71 7.09 -10.51
N ILE A 169 -2.26 5.83 -10.54
CA ILE A 169 -0.86 5.49 -10.86
C ILE A 169 -0.50 5.93 -12.28
N SER A 170 -1.43 5.86 -13.24
CA SER A 170 -1.16 6.27 -14.62
C SER A 170 -0.99 7.79 -14.74
N LYS A 171 -1.74 8.57 -13.95
CA LYS A 171 -1.60 10.03 -13.84
C LYS A 171 -0.33 10.45 -13.10
N GLU A 172 -0.07 9.85 -11.95
CA GLU A 172 1.03 10.25 -11.06
C GLU A 172 2.37 9.66 -11.49
N ASN A 173 2.39 8.41 -11.99
CA ASN A 173 3.61 7.62 -12.21
C ASN A 173 3.52 6.69 -13.45
N PRO A 174 3.48 7.25 -14.68
CA PRO A 174 3.27 6.47 -15.90
C PRO A 174 4.38 5.43 -16.18
N SER A 175 5.61 5.67 -15.72
CA SER A 175 6.74 4.73 -15.86
C SER A 175 6.50 3.44 -15.05
N LEU A 176 6.03 3.56 -13.80
CA LEU A 176 5.68 2.44 -12.95
C LEU A 176 4.53 1.63 -13.56
N ARG A 177 3.51 2.31 -14.12
CA ARG A 177 2.41 1.65 -14.81
C ARG A 177 2.90 0.81 -15.98
N LYS A 178 3.73 1.37 -16.86
CA LYS A 178 4.32 0.65 -18.01
C LYS A 178 5.12 -0.59 -17.55
N ARG A 179 5.94 -0.45 -16.51
CA ARG A 179 6.70 -1.56 -15.93
C ARG A 179 5.78 -2.66 -15.38
N ALA A 180 4.73 -2.28 -14.66
CA ALA A 180 3.75 -3.22 -14.12
C ALA A 180 2.99 -3.98 -15.22
N VAL A 181 2.60 -3.31 -16.31
CA VAL A 181 1.98 -3.95 -17.49
C VAL A 181 2.93 -5.00 -18.07
N LYS A 182 4.20 -4.65 -18.29
CA LYS A 182 5.20 -5.56 -18.88
C LYS A 182 5.44 -6.80 -18.00
N LEU A 183 5.56 -6.61 -16.69
CA LEU A 183 5.73 -7.72 -15.73
C LEU A 183 4.49 -8.62 -15.68
N GLY A 184 3.29 -8.02 -15.65
CA GLY A 184 2.03 -8.76 -15.66
C GLY A 184 1.84 -9.58 -16.94
N ALA A 185 2.17 -9.00 -18.09
CA ALA A 185 2.14 -9.69 -19.38
C ALA A 185 3.11 -10.88 -19.41
N LYS A 186 4.36 -10.68 -18.97
CA LYS A 186 5.37 -11.75 -18.89
C LYS A 186 4.91 -12.90 -17.98
N ALA A 187 4.45 -12.59 -16.77
CA ALA A 187 3.94 -13.59 -15.83
C ALA A 187 2.73 -14.36 -16.38
N ARG A 188 1.82 -13.68 -17.08
CA ARG A 188 0.67 -14.30 -17.74
C ARG A 188 1.11 -15.27 -18.85
N ILE A 189 2.06 -14.86 -19.70
CA ILE A 189 2.60 -15.70 -20.77
C ILE A 189 3.28 -16.93 -20.19
N GLU A 190 4.14 -16.77 -19.17
CA GLU A 190 4.81 -17.90 -18.50
C GLU A 190 3.80 -18.88 -17.87
N LYS A 191 2.75 -18.37 -17.22
CA LYS A 191 1.67 -19.20 -16.67
C LYS A 191 0.93 -19.95 -17.77
N GLN A 192 0.58 -19.29 -18.86
CA GLN A 192 -0.10 -19.91 -20.00
C GLN A 192 0.76 -20.99 -20.65
N LYS A 193 2.08 -20.75 -20.77
CA LYS A 193 3.05 -21.74 -21.27
C LYS A 193 3.12 -22.97 -20.38
N LYS A 194 3.24 -22.79 -19.06
CA LYS A 194 3.28 -23.90 -18.08
C LYS A 194 1.99 -24.70 -18.03
N SER A 195 0.85 -24.04 -18.14
CA SER A 195 -0.47 -24.68 -18.09
C SER A 195 -0.98 -25.16 -19.45
N LEU A 196 -0.22 -24.97 -20.53
CA LEU A 196 -0.63 -25.22 -21.92
C LEU A 196 -2.03 -24.66 -22.21
N SER A 197 -2.28 -23.43 -21.74
CA SER A 197 -3.57 -22.76 -21.86
C SER A 197 -3.45 -21.46 -22.65
N GLY A 198 -4.59 -20.92 -23.11
CA GLY A 198 -4.61 -19.64 -23.84
C GLY A 198 -3.92 -19.75 -25.21
N LEU A 199 -2.79 -19.07 -25.37
CA LEU A 199 -2.00 -19.07 -26.61
C LEU A 199 -1.34 -20.45 -26.86
N PHE A 200 -0.96 -21.15 -25.78
CA PHE A 200 -0.22 -22.41 -25.85
C PHE A 200 -1.12 -23.65 -25.80
N ASP A 201 -2.44 -23.47 -25.96
CA ASP A 201 -3.41 -24.56 -25.96
C ASP A 201 -3.43 -25.27 -27.33
N SER A 202 -2.86 -26.48 -27.37
CA SER A 202 -2.75 -27.26 -28.60
C SER A 202 -4.10 -27.58 -29.22
N LYS A 203 -5.15 -27.80 -28.41
CA LYS A 203 -6.51 -28.08 -28.90
C LYS A 203 -7.06 -26.88 -29.66
N LYS A 204 -6.83 -25.66 -29.16
CA LYS A 204 -7.26 -24.43 -29.84
C LYS A 204 -6.54 -24.22 -31.17
N ARG A 205 -5.23 -24.51 -31.24
CA ARG A 205 -4.47 -24.41 -32.50
C ARG A 205 -5.01 -25.39 -33.55
N VAL A 206 -5.23 -26.65 -33.16
CA VAL A 206 -5.83 -27.68 -34.03
C VAL A 206 -7.24 -27.27 -34.46
N GLN A 207 -8.07 -26.78 -33.55
CA GLN A 207 -9.44 -26.33 -33.85
C GLN A 207 -9.44 -25.14 -34.82
N ARG A 208 -8.56 -24.15 -34.63
CA ARG A 208 -8.44 -23.01 -35.54
C ARG A 208 -8.02 -23.44 -36.93
N LYS A 209 -7.01 -24.33 -37.05
CA LYS A 209 -6.59 -24.89 -38.33
C LYS A 209 -7.72 -25.67 -39.00
N GLY A 210 -8.39 -26.55 -38.26
CA GLY A 210 -9.52 -27.33 -38.77
C GLY A 210 -10.68 -26.46 -39.26
N ASN A 211 -11.01 -25.41 -38.51
CA ASN A 211 -12.03 -24.43 -38.90
C ASN A 211 -11.62 -23.66 -40.16
N LEU A 212 -10.37 -23.21 -40.24
CA LEU A 212 -9.86 -22.50 -41.41
C LEU A 212 -9.85 -23.39 -42.66
N VAL A 213 -9.48 -24.66 -42.52
CA VAL A 213 -9.54 -25.66 -43.60
C VAL A 213 -10.97 -25.91 -44.06
N ARG A 214 -11.92 -26.06 -43.12
CA ARG A 214 -13.32 -26.39 -43.44
C ARG A 214 -14.10 -25.22 -44.01
N TRP A 215 -13.90 -24.02 -43.46
CA TRP A 215 -14.77 -22.88 -43.71
C TRP A 215 -14.09 -21.72 -44.44
N GLY A 216 -12.76 -21.73 -44.57
CA GLY A 216 -12.02 -20.57 -45.02
C GLY A 216 -12.10 -19.42 -44.01
N ILE A 217 -11.94 -18.19 -44.50
CA ILE A 217 -12.06 -16.97 -43.71
C ILE A 217 -12.79 -15.88 -44.50
N VAL A 218 -13.65 -15.11 -43.83
CA VAL A 218 -14.32 -13.96 -44.44
C VAL A 218 -13.47 -12.72 -44.28
N ILE A 219 -13.06 -12.11 -45.38
CA ILE A 219 -12.33 -10.85 -45.45
C ILE A 219 -13.16 -9.91 -46.31
N ASN A 220 -13.61 -8.78 -45.74
CA ASN A 220 -14.44 -7.78 -46.43
C ASN A 220 -15.70 -8.38 -47.10
N GLY A 221 -16.38 -9.30 -46.41
CA GLY A 221 -17.59 -9.95 -46.90
C GLY A 221 -17.35 -11.08 -47.91
N VAL A 222 -16.10 -11.31 -48.35
CA VAL A 222 -15.75 -12.39 -49.27
C VAL A 222 -15.14 -13.56 -48.49
N CYS A 223 -15.67 -14.77 -48.69
CA CYS A 223 -15.10 -15.98 -48.12
C CYS A 223 -13.92 -16.48 -48.96
N LEU A 224 -12.72 -16.43 -48.39
CA LEU A 224 -11.50 -16.94 -48.98
C LEU A 224 -11.23 -18.38 -48.50
N PRO A 225 -11.18 -19.38 -49.40
CA PRO A 225 -10.91 -20.76 -49.03
C PRO A 225 -9.45 -20.94 -48.60
N PHE A 226 -9.19 -21.93 -47.75
CA PHE A 226 -7.86 -22.24 -47.20
C PHE A 226 -6.75 -22.30 -48.26
N LYS A 227 -7.02 -22.93 -49.41
CA LYS A 227 -6.05 -23.10 -50.51
C LYS A 227 -5.58 -21.79 -51.14
N LYS A 228 -6.31 -20.68 -50.95
CA LYS A 228 -5.96 -19.35 -51.48
C LYS A 228 -5.23 -18.48 -50.44
N LEU A 229 -5.01 -18.99 -49.22
CA LEU A 229 -4.30 -18.26 -48.17
C LEU A 229 -2.80 -18.54 -48.27
N SER A 230 -1.97 -17.54 -48.00
CA SER A 230 -0.53 -17.74 -47.86
C SER A 230 -0.22 -18.56 -46.61
N SER A 231 0.90 -19.29 -46.63
CA SER A 231 1.42 -20.01 -45.46
C SER A 231 1.56 -19.08 -44.25
N ASP A 232 2.11 -17.89 -44.47
CA ASP A 232 2.37 -16.92 -43.40
C ASP A 232 1.07 -16.47 -42.74
N PHE A 233 0.01 -16.28 -43.53
CA PHE A 233 -1.31 -15.94 -43.00
C PHE A 233 -1.92 -17.10 -42.22
N ILE A 234 -1.76 -18.33 -42.70
CA ILE A 234 -2.26 -19.53 -42.01
C ILE A 234 -1.59 -19.68 -40.65
N ASP A 235 -0.26 -19.55 -40.59
CA ASP A 235 0.50 -19.64 -39.35
C ASP A 235 0.12 -18.53 -38.37
N TYR A 236 0.01 -17.31 -38.88
CA TYR A 236 -0.49 -16.17 -38.11
C TYR A 236 -1.89 -16.45 -37.54
N TYR A 237 -2.82 -16.93 -38.36
CA TYR A 237 -4.20 -17.20 -37.95
C TYR A 237 -4.28 -18.31 -36.90
N ILE A 238 -3.49 -19.37 -37.04
CA ILE A 238 -3.45 -20.47 -36.07
C ILE A 238 -2.95 -19.96 -34.73
N GLU A 239 -1.89 -19.15 -34.74
CA GLU A 239 -1.25 -18.65 -33.52
C GLU A 239 -2.07 -17.55 -32.85
N TYR A 240 -2.49 -16.54 -33.60
CA TYR A 240 -3.06 -15.31 -33.07
C TYR A 240 -4.60 -15.20 -33.24
N GLY A 241 -5.20 -16.02 -34.12
CA GLY A 241 -6.64 -15.99 -34.41
C GLY A 241 -7.00 -15.07 -35.59
N ASN A 242 -8.30 -14.79 -35.76
CA ASN A 242 -8.80 -13.96 -36.86
C ASN A 242 -8.52 -12.46 -36.61
N PRO A 243 -7.65 -11.79 -37.39
CA PRO A 243 -7.35 -10.37 -37.18
C PRO A 243 -8.49 -9.43 -37.60
N PHE A 244 -9.48 -9.92 -38.36
CA PHE A 244 -10.60 -9.13 -38.88
C PHE A 244 -11.86 -9.21 -38.01
N LYS A 245 -11.83 -10.02 -36.95
CA LYS A 245 -12.97 -10.16 -36.04
C LYS A 245 -12.92 -9.02 -35.01
N LYS A 246 -13.64 -7.94 -35.30
CA LYS A 246 -13.91 -6.86 -34.32
C LYS A 246 -14.93 -7.31 -33.29
#